data_AF-A0A373FPN5-F1
#
_entry.id   AF-A0A373FPN5-F1
#
_cell.length_a   1.000
_cell.length_b   1.000
_cell.length_c   1.000
_cell.angle_alpha   90.00
_cell.angle_beta   90.00
_cell.angle_gamma   90.00
#
_symmetry.space_group_name_H-M   'P 1'
#
loop_
_entity.id
_entity.type
_entity.pdbx_description
1 polymer ?
#
loop_
_entity_poly.entity_id
_entity_poly.type
_entity_poly.pdbx_seq_one_letter_code
_entity_poly.pdbx_strand_id
1 'polypeptide(L)'
;MKIFKDLPALVQALPELQSSDWVDLPQDALAQLEAVDAAGQTSPAAVLGQPTLRLIARSADAESRMGYAPWLPVAVLREMNWPAGGSADSQVWQQMLQAEFGRSPRFTTPLPVWAEAQVPELFWPAQFANMQERLDFWHLGLQAHAWMDEEPAQVTPCSPAELRLCEWRLGCALSQSLRDYHLQLGVLDWAERLLAVRFDREEPDEDMDAIGPVQVVFPGIADIVEMAGPQEAVALTAAIGELVAFGDYLGNGNLWCLDRRDGSVWYLDHDSSPLLTRVFDDVGDYLDTLSLKALCTAHAMAQGRDDGDELAEQLLAQRLGMALIRKWMY
;
A
#
# COMPACT_ATOMS: atom_id res chain seq x y z
N MET A 1 0.01 -29.80 2.55
CA MET A 1 0.98 -28.88 3.18
C MET A 1 2.33 -29.56 3.24
N LYS A 2 3.34 -29.04 2.52
CA LYS A 2 4.72 -29.52 2.61
C LYS A 2 5.46 -28.66 3.64
N ILE A 3 6.32 -29.29 4.43
CA ILE A 3 7.09 -28.65 5.50
C ILE A 3 8.57 -28.77 5.12
N PHE A 4 9.29 -27.65 5.08
CA PHE A 4 10.72 -27.60 4.76
C PHE A 4 11.50 -27.28 6.02
N LYS A 5 12.65 -27.92 6.29
CA LYS A 5 13.38 -27.69 7.55
C LYS A 5 14.34 -26.50 7.51
N ASP A 6 14.67 -26.03 6.31
CA ASP A 6 15.57 -24.91 6.07
C ASP A 6 15.23 -24.23 4.73
N LEU A 7 15.71 -22.99 4.56
CA LEU A 7 15.48 -22.18 3.35
C LEU A 7 16.14 -22.78 2.09
N PRO A 8 17.36 -23.35 2.13
CA PRO A 8 17.93 -24.04 0.97
C PRO A 8 17.06 -25.19 0.43
N ALA A 9 16.51 -26.03 1.30
CA ALA A 9 15.63 -27.14 0.92
C ALA A 9 14.31 -26.62 0.30
N LEU A 10 13.77 -25.53 0.82
CA LEU A 10 12.62 -24.86 0.20
C LEU A 10 12.96 -24.41 -1.21
N VAL A 11 14.06 -23.67 -1.40
CA VAL A 11 14.45 -23.16 -2.73
C VAL A 11 14.64 -24.28 -3.75
N GLN A 12 15.27 -25.38 -3.36
CA GLN A 12 15.45 -26.54 -4.24
C GLN A 12 14.11 -27.16 -4.66
N ALA A 13 13.11 -27.13 -3.78
CA ALA A 13 11.79 -27.69 -4.05
C ALA A 13 10.84 -26.74 -4.78
N LEU A 14 11.05 -25.41 -4.74
CA LEU A 14 10.15 -24.42 -5.36
C LEU A 14 9.75 -24.72 -6.81
N PRO A 15 10.63 -25.21 -7.71
CA PRO A 15 10.25 -25.57 -9.07
C PRO A 15 9.25 -26.74 -9.16
N GLU A 16 9.19 -27.61 -8.14
CA GLU A 16 8.36 -28.82 -8.12
C GLU A 16 6.99 -28.62 -7.45
N LEU A 17 6.76 -27.46 -6.83
CA LEU A 17 5.50 -27.13 -6.14
C LEU A 17 4.45 -26.55 -7.10
N GLN A 18 3.18 -26.60 -6.73
CA GLN A 18 2.14 -25.88 -7.46
C GLN A 18 2.08 -24.42 -7.00
N SER A 19 1.70 -23.48 -7.86
CA SER A 19 1.61 -22.05 -7.50
C SER A 19 0.57 -21.76 -6.42
N SER A 20 -0.50 -22.56 -6.38
CA SER A 20 -1.56 -22.53 -5.36
C SER A 20 -1.17 -23.22 -4.05
N ASP A 21 -0.02 -23.93 -4.01
CA ASP A 21 0.46 -24.51 -2.77
C ASP A 21 0.90 -23.40 -1.82
N TRP A 22 0.87 -23.74 -0.54
CA TRP A 22 1.34 -22.88 0.53
C TRP A 22 2.51 -23.55 1.27
N VAL A 23 3.47 -22.74 1.69
CA VAL A 23 4.69 -23.19 2.36
C VAL A 23 4.67 -22.83 3.83
N ASP A 24 5.03 -23.79 4.68
CA ASP A 24 5.24 -23.61 6.11
C ASP A 24 6.75 -23.68 6.42
N LEU A 25 7.25 -22.74 7.24
CA LEU A 25 8.67 -22.59 7.59
C LEU A 25 8.88 -22.79 9.12
N PRO A 26 9.62 -23.82 9.56
CA PRO A 26 9.86 -24.12 10.97
C PRO A 26 10.87 -23.18 11.61
N GLN A 27 10.84 -23.10 12.94
CA GLN A 27 11.65 -22.19 13.75
C GLN A 27 13.15 -22.41 13.58
N ASP A 28 13.61 -23.58 13.14
CA ASP A 28 15.05 -23.83 12.95
C ASP A 28 15.62 -23.01 11.78
N ALA A 29 14.81 -22.74 10.75
CA ALA A 29 15.15 -21.79 9.70
C ALA A 29 15.16 -20.34 10.22
N LEU A 30 14.31 -20.04 11.21
CA LEU A 30 14.25 -18.76 11.90
C LEU A 30 15.46 -18.58 12.86
N ALA A 31 15.89 -19.63 13.55
CA ALA A 31 16.99 -19.64 14.50
C ALA A 31 18.37 -19.45 13.81
N GLN A 32 18.51 -19.90 12.55
CA GLN A 32 19.68 -19.58 11.71
C GLN A 32 19.81 -18.07 11.44
N LEU A 33 18.70 -17.31 11.54
CA LEU A 33 18.65 -15.87 11.34
C LEU A 33 18.85 -15.08 12.64
N GLU A 34 18.39 -15.62 13.77
CA GLU A 34 18.55 -15.05 15.11
C GLU A 34 20.00 -15.16 15.65
N ALA A 35 20.80 -16.13 15.18
CA ALA A 35 22.17 -16.35 15.64
C ALA A 35 23.17 -15.20 15.37
N VAL A 36 22.75 -14.11 14.70
CA VAL A 36 23.55 -12.89 14.49
C VAL A 36 23.34 -11.82 15.58
N ASP A 37 22.54 -12.13 16.61
CA ASP A 37 22.26 -11.25 17.77
C ASP A 37 23.43 -11.00 18.74
N ALA A 38 24.57 -11.69 18.60
CA ALA A 38 25.67 -11.51 19.56
C ALA A 38 26.46 -10.17 19.43
N ALA A 39 26.12 -9.31 18.46
CA ALA A 39 26.90 -8.10 18.12
C ALA A 39 26.18 -6.75 18.33
N GLY A 40 24.96 -6.72 18.89
CA GLY A 40 24.33 -5.47 19.34
C GLY A 40 23.79 -4.54 18.24
N GLN A 41 23.39 -5.08 17.10
CA GLN A 41 22.59 -4.37 16.10
C GLN A 41 21.23 -5.06 15.97
N THR A 42 20.16 -4.28 15.83
CA THR A 42 18.78 -4.75 15.65
C THR A 42 18.72 -5.85 14.58
N SER A 43 18.32 -7.05 14.99
CA SER A 43 18.27 -8.23 14.13
C SER A 43 17.28 -8.03 12.98
N PRO A 44 17.70 -8.21 11.71
CA PRO A 44 16.80 -8.34 10.57
C PRO A 44 15.69 -9.39 10.78
N ALA A 45 15.93 -10.41 11.61
CA ALA A 45 14.92 -11.40 11.96
C ALA A 45 13.80 -10.86 12.87
N ALA A 46 13.98 -9.70 13.53
CA ALA A 46 12.93 -9.10 14.36
C ALA A 46 11.68 -8.70 13.55
N VAL A 47 11.86 -8.40 12.26
CA VAL A 47 10.77 -8.19 11.30
C VAL A 47 9.85 -9.40 11.24
N LEU A 48 10.43 -10.60 11.23
CA LEU A 48 9.70 -11.87 11.19
C LEU A 48 8.88 -12.12 12.47
N GLY A 49 9.17 -11.40 13.55
CA GLY A 49 8.43 -11.44 14.80
C GLY A 49 7.35 -10.35 14.97
N GLN A 50 7.12 -9.49 13.97
CA GLN A 50 6.07 -8.46 14.07
C GLN A 50 4.68 -9.10 14.08
N PRO A 51 3.74 -8.65 14.93
CA PRO A 51 2.41 -9.27 15.06
C PRO A 51 1.58 -9.24 13.77
N THR A 52 1.94 -8.36 12.84
CA THR A 52 1.43 -8.31 11.47
C THR A 52 1.97 -9.48 10.63
N LEU A 53 3.27 -9.80 10.67
CA LEU A 53 3.78 -11.02 10.05
C LEU A 53 3.33 -12.25 10.86
N ARG A 54 2.28 -12.95 10.38
CA ARG A 54 1.80 -14.20 11.00
C ARG A 54 2.75 -15.37 10.67
N LEU A 55 3.97 -15.28 11.16
CA LEU A 55 4.90 -16.38 11.23
C LEU A 55 4.62 -17.15 12.52
N ILE A 56 4.30 -18.44 12.39
CA ILE A 56 4.26 -19.31 13.55
C ILE A 56 5.52 -20.16 13.54
N ALA A 57 6.50 -19.72 14.34
CA ALA A 57 7.72 -20.46 14.58
C ALA A 57 7.39 -21.77 15.32
N ARG A 58 7.69 -22.91 14.72
CA ARG A 58 7.54 -24.24 15.33
C ARG A 58 8.88 -24.72 15.92
N SER A 59 8.93 -24.93 17.24
CA SER A 59 10.04 -25.64 17.90
C SER A 59 10.28 -27.00 17.25
N ALA A 60 11.56 -27.40 17.11
CA ALA A 60 11.99 -28.65 16.47
C ALA A 60 11.23 -29.90 16.96
N ASP A 61 10.74 -29.88 18.21
CA ASP A 61 10.09 -30.99 18.89
C ASP A 61 8.55 -30.99 18.79
N ALA A 62 7.94 -29.97 18.17
CA ALA A 62 6.49 -29.85 18.10
C ALA A 62 5.88 -30.66 16.95
N GLU A 63 4.88 -31.49 17.28
CA GLU A 63 4.04 -32.21 16.30
C GLU A 63 3.32 -31.23 15.36
N SER A 64 3.19 -31.63 14.09
CA SER A 64 2.39 -30.91 13.10
C SER A 64 0.92 -30.86 13.54
N ARG A 65 0.43 -29.70 13.99
CA ARG A 65 -0.99 -29.53 14.35
C ARG A 65 -1.79 -29.05 13.15
N MET A 66 -3.01 -29.57 12.99
CA MET A 66 -4.01 -28.96 12.12
C MET A 66 -4.36 -27.58 12.68
N GLY A 67 -4.11 -26.51 11.92
CA GLY A 67 -4.46 -25.13 12.32
C GLY A 67 -3.36 -24.09 12.12
N TYR A 68 -2.15 -24.47 11.70
CA TYR A 68 -1.09 -23.49 11.44
C TYR A 68 -1.27 -22.78 10.10
N ALA A 69 -0.95 -21.48 10.10
CA ALA A 69 -1.03 -20.58 8.97
C ALA A 69 0.29 -20.65 8.17
N PRO A 70 0.30 -21.20 6.94
CA PRO A 70 1.44 -21.08 6.05
C PRO A 70 1.95 -19.65 5.84
N TRP A 71 3.23 -19.54 5.55
CA TRP A 71 3.99 -18.29 5.44
C TRP A 71 3.56 -17.42 4.25
N LEU A 72 3.72 -17.93 3.02
CA LEU A 72 3.33 -17.26 1.78
C LEU A 72 2.87 -18.29 0.73
N PRO A 73 2.06 -17.90 -0.26
CA PRO A 73 1.79 -18.73 -1.43
C PRO A 73 3.08 -19.02 -2.22
N VAL A 74 3.17 -20.19 -2.84
CA VAL A 74 4.31 -20.55 -3.70
C VAL A 74 4.47 -19.56 -4.86
N ALA A 75 3.37 -19.02 -5.38
CA ALA A 75 3.42 -17.97 -6.40
C ALA A 75 4.26 -16.75 -5.93
N VAL A 76 3.97 -16.22 -4.74
CA VAL A 76 4.72 -15.09 -4.15
C VAL A 76 6.18 -15.47 -3.89
N LEU A 77 6.42 -16.68 -3.36
CA LEU A 77 7.77 -17.15 -3.09
C LEU A 77 8.59 -17.24 -4.39
N ARG A 78 8.03 -17.66 -5.51
CA ARG A 78 8.75 -17.77 -6.78
C ARG A 78 9.21 -16.42 -7.37
N GLU A 79 8.56 -15.34 -6.98
CA GLU A 79 8.90 -13.98 -7.42
C GLU A 79 10.02 -13.34 -6.58
N MET A 80 10.38 -13.95 -5.45
CA MET A 80 11.47 -13.43 -4.60
C MET A 80 12.84 -13.68 -5.24
N ASN A 81 13.77 -12.77 -4.95
CA ASN A 81 15.14 -12.85 -5.44
C ASN A 81 16.00 -13.76 -4.55
N TRP A 82 15.73 -15.07 -4.60
CA TRP A 82 16.45 -16.06 -3.81
C TRP A 82 17.96 -16.08 -4.12
N PRO A 83 18.81 -16.32 -3.10
CA PRO A 83 20.23 -16.55 -3.33
C PRO A 83 20.47 -17.70 -4.32
N ALA A 84 21.43 -17.52 -5.22
CA ALA A 84 21.74 -18.53 -6.22
C ALA A 84 22.10 -19.89 -5.59
N GLY A 85 21.48 -20.97 -6.09
CA GLY A 85 21.95 -22.34 -5.92
C GLY A 85 22.08 -22.86 -4.49
N GLY A 86 21.22 -22.44 -3.54
CA GLY A 86 21.25 -22.96 -2.18
C GLY A 86 22.51 -22.56 -1.41
N SER A 87 22.99 -21.32 -1.60
CA SER A 87 24.09 -20.73 -0.85
C SER A 87 24.03 -21.15 0.63
N ALA A 88 25.13 -21.72 1.14
CA ALA A 88 25.26 -22.03 2.57
C ALA A 88 25.65 -20.79 3.40
N ASP A 89 25.79 -19.64 2.76
CA ASP A 89 26.18 -18.39 3.41
C ASP A 89 24.98 -17.74 4.11
N SER A 90 24.99 -17.81 5.44
CA SER A 90 23.97 -17.21 6.30
C SER A 90 23.83 -15.69 6.09
N GLN A 91 24.93 -14.99 5.77
CA GLN A 91 24.89 -13.54 5.57
C GLN A 91 24.11 -13.16 4.31
N VAL A 92 24.26 -13.94 3.23
CA VAL A 92 23.52 -13.73 1.98
C VAL A 92 22.02 -13.96 2.19
N TRP A 93 21.66 -14.98 2.97
CA TRP A 93 20.28 -15.25 3.35
C TRP A 93 19.66 -14.14 4.19
N GLN A 94 20.40 -13.62 5.17
CA GLN A 94 19.95 -12.50 6.00
C GLN A 94 19.69 -11.23 5.19
N GLN A 95 20.58 -10.91 4.25
CA GLN A 95 20.40 -9.75 3.37
C GLN A 95 19.15 -9.89 2.50
N MET A 96 18.90 -11.08 1.92
CA MET A 96 17.69 -11.32 1.14
C MET A 96 16.43 -11.18 2.00
N LEU A 97 16.40 -11.79 3.19
CA LEU A 97 15.21 -11.71 4.05
C LEU A 97 14.96 -10.28 4.54
N GLN A 98 16.02 -9.51 4.82
CA GLN A 98 15.90 -8.09 5.11
C GLN A 98 15.35 -7.32 3.90
N ALA A 99 15.77 -7.66 2.68
CA ALA A 99 15.27 -7.00 1.49
C ALA A 99 13.80 -7.34 1.21
N GLU A 100 13.37 -8.58 1.44
CA GLU A 100 12.02 -9.03 1.08
C GLU A 100 10.98 -8.79 2.18
N PHE A 101 11.36 -8.91 3.44
CA PHE A 101 10.46 -8.77 4.58
C PHE A 101 10.72 -7.49 5.38
N GLY A 102 11.91 -6.91 5.27
CA GLY A 102 12.21 -5.66 5.94
C GLY A 102 11.32 -4.53 5.45
N ARG A 103 10.99 -3.64 6.37
CA ARG A 103 10.26 -2.41 6.11
C ARG A 103 11.24 -1.26 5.97
N SER A 104 10.92 -0.29 5.12
CA SER A 104 11.81 0.86 4.94
C SER A 104 12.00 1.58 6.27
N PRO A 105 13.25 1.85 6.71
CA PRO A 105 13.50 2.70 7.86
C PRO A 105 13.45 4.19 7.48
N ARG A 106 13.21 4.49 6.19
CA ARG A 106 13.09 5.85 5.71
C ARG A 106 11.82 6.46 6.31
N PHE A 107 11.94 7.63 6.91
CA PHE A 107 10.84 8.35 7.56
C PHE A 107 10.20 7.69 8.80
N THR A 108 10.65 6.50 9.23
CA THR A 108 10.09 5.83 10.43
C THR A 108 10.53 6.46 11.74
N THR A 109 11.56 7.31 11.71
CA THR A 109 11.88 8.17 12.85
C THR A 109 10.89 9.33 12.84
N PRO A 110 9.94 9.39 13.79
CA PRO A 110 8.97 10.47 13.83
C PRO A 110 9.73 11.77 14.03
N LEU A 111 9.58 12.68 13.07
CA LEU A 111 10.02 14.05 13.30
C LEU A 111 9.03 14.73 14.25
N PRO A 112 9.49 15.60 15.16
CA PRO A 112 8.57 16.39 15.95
C PRO A 112 7.65 17.19 15.02
N VAL A 113 6.39 17.32 15.43
CA VAL A 113 5.42 18.19 14.77
C VAL A 113 6.05 19.58 14.59
N TRP A 114 5.88 20.17 13.41
CA TRP A 114 6.47 21.48 13.09
C TRP A 114 6.02 22.55 14.10
N ALA A 115 6.89 23.52 14.38
CA ALA A 115 6.41 24.79 14.93
C ALA A 115 5.76 25.62 13.81
N GLU A 116 4.86 26.55 14.13
CA GLU A 116 4.23 27.46 13.14
C GLU A 116 5.27 28.10 12.19
N ALA A 117 6.40 28.55 12.73
CA ALA A 117 7.48 29.19 11.97
C ALA A 117 8.29 28.21 11.07
N GLN A 118 7.98 26.91 11.10
CA GLN A 118 8.67 25.85 10.35
C GLN A 118 7.80 25.26 9.23
N VAL A 119 6.54 25.66 9.12
CA VAL A 119 5.67 25.24 8.01
C VAL A 119 6.28 25.74 6.70
N PRO A 120 6.57 24.86 5.73
CA PRO A 120 7.22 25.25 4.48
C PRO A 120 6.42 26.27 3.67
N GLU A 121 7.14 27.04 2.85
CA GLU A 121 6.51 27.82 1.78
C GLU A 121 5.79 26.89 0.80
N LEU A 122 4.65 27.33 0.29
CA LEU A 122 3.86 26.54 -0.65
C LEU A 122 4.59 26.39 -1.98
N PHE A 123 4.78 25.15 -2.41
CA PHE A 123 5.30 24.84 -3.74
C PHE A 123 4.63 23.59 -4.30
N TRP A 124 4.47 23.57 -5.62
CA TRP A 124 4.07 22.37 -6.35
C TRP A 124 5.00 22.22 -7.54
N PRO A 125 5.91 21.23 -7.55
CA PRO A 125 6.80 21.02 -8.68
C PRO A 125 6.00 20.80 -9.96
N ALA A 126 6.44 21.38 -11.08
CA ALA A 126 5.85 21.08 -12.39
C ALA A 126 6.19 19.66 -12.85
N GLN A 127 7.34 19.15 -12.41
CA GLN A 127 7.83 17.79 -12.62
C GLN A 127 8.79 17.44 -11.49
N PHE A 128 8.85 16.15 -11.13
CA PHE A 128 9.87 15.61 -10.22
C PHE A 128 11.03 15.03 -11.04
N ALA A 129 12.27 15.23 -10.60
CA ALA A 129 13.42 14.70 -11.35
C ALA A 129 13.56 13.18 -11.22
N ASN A 130 13.04 12.62 -10.12
CA ASN A 130 13.08 11.20 -9.81
C ASN A 130 12.04 10.86 -8.73
N MET A 131 11.87 9.57 -8.47
CA MET A 131 10.94 9.07 -7.46
C MET A 131 11.31 9.51 -6.04
N GLN A 132 12.60 9.70 -5.75
CA GLN A 132 13.06 10.13 -4.44
C GLN A 132 12.50 11.52 -4.07
N GLU A 133 12.59 12.49 -4.98
CA GLU A 133 12.04 13.84 -4.78
C GLU A 133 10.52 13.81 -4.63
N ARG A 134 9.83 12.94 -5.38
CA ARG A 134 8.38 12.77 -5.28
C ARG A 134 7.98 12.20 -3.92
N LEU A 135 8.68 11.18 -3.44
CA LEU A 135 8.50 10.62 -2.10
C LEU A 135 8.76 11.64 -0.99
N ASP A 136 9.78 12.48 -1.14
CA ASP A 136 10.09 13.54 -0.17
C ASP A 136 8.96 14.60 -0.15
N PHE A 137 8.36 14.90 -1.30
CA PHE A 137 7.18 15.77 -1.38
C PHE A 137 5.93 15.14 -0.74
N TRP A 138 5.69 13.85 -0.97
CA TRP A 138 4.58 13.16 -0.31
C TRP A 138 4.75 13.11 1.20
N HIS A 139 5.95 12.80 1.67
CA HIS A 139 6.29 12.87 3.08
C HIS A 139 6.05 14.27 3.65
N LEU A 140 6.39 15.33 2.90
CA LEU A 140 6.16 16.70 3.32
C LEU A 140 4.66 17.01 3.51
N GLY A 141 3.80 16.57 2.60
CA GLY A 141 2.37 16.78 2.77
C GLY A 141 1.76 15.93 3.91
N LEU A 142 2.31 14.74 4.19
CA LEU A 142 1.98 13.97 5.40
C LEU A 142 2.37 14.72 6.68
N GLN A 143 3.55 15.34 6.71
CA GLN A 143 3.96 16.17 7.84
C GLN A 143 3.08 17.41 8.00
N ALA A 144 2.62 17.99 6.90
CA ALA A 144 1.67 19.11 6.93
C ALA A 144 0.33 18.68 7.56
N HIS A 145 -0.18 17.51 7.19
CA HIS A 145 -1.39 16.97 7.79
C HIS A 145 -1.23 16.67 9.28
N ALA A 146 -0.17 15.95 9.65
CA ALA A 146 0.21 15.69 11.03
C ALA A 146 0.34 16.97 11.88
N TRP A 147 0.85 18.04 11.27
CA TRP A 147 0.95 19.33 11.94
C TRP A 147 -0.41 19.95 12.25
N MET A 148 -1.35 19.87 11.31
CA MET A 148 -2.73 20.37 11.51
C MET A 148 -3.47 19.57 12.59
N ASP A 149 -3.19 18.26 12.69
CA ASP A 149 -3.79 17.37 13.70
C ASP A 149 -3.06 17.38 15.04
N GLU A 150 -1.96 18.14 15.17
CA GLU A 150 -1.06 18.18 16.34
C GLU A 150 -0.48 16.79 16.73
N GLU A 151 -0.52 15.81 15.83
CA GLU A 151 -0.06 14.44 16.05
C GLU A 151 0.94 14.01 14.96
N PRO A 152 2.10 13.41 15.32
CA PRO A 152 3.06 12.96 14.31
C PRO A 152 2.45 11.93 13.35
N ALA A 153 2.70 12.09 12.05
CA ALA A 153 2.37 11.08 11.05
C ALA A 153 3.05 9.75 11.41
N GLN A 154 2.26 8.70 11.59
CA GLN A 154 2.78 7.36 11.84
C GLN A 154 3.06 6.67 10.51
N VAL A 155 4.29 6.84 10.03
CA VAL A 155 4.79 6.15 8.83
C VAL A 155 4.85 4.64 9.08
N THR A 156 4.02 3.89 8.36
CA THR A 156 3.87 2.42 8.47
C THR A 156 4.10 1.72 7.14
N PRO A 157 5.35 1.69 6.62
CA PRO A 157 5.64 1.08 5.35
C PRO A 157 5.41 -0.44 5.40
N CYS A 158 4.92 -1.02 4.30
CA CYS A 158 4.87 -2.46 4.13
C CYS A 158 6.21 -2.99 3.58
N SER A 159 6.40 -4.29 3.68
CA SER A 159 7.51 -5.01 3.05
C SER A 159 7.19 -5.41 1.61
N PRO A 160 8.21 -5.68 0.78
CA PRO A 160 8.01 -6.24 -0.56
C PRO A 160 7.21 -7.56 -0.58
N ALA A 161 7.38 -8.42 0.42
CA ALA A 161 6.63 -9.67 0.53
C ALA A 161 5.13 -9.44 0.83
N GLU A 162 4.80 -8.51 1.73
CA GLU A 162 3.41 -8.14 2.01
C GLU A 162 2.74 -7.56 0.76
N LEU A 163 3.46 -6.71 0.03
CA LEU A 163 2.99 -6.11 -1.23
C LEU A 163 2.70 -7.16 -2.31
N ARG A 164 3.63 -8.10 -2.56
CA ARG A 164 3.42 -9.18 -3.55
C ARG A 164 2.28 -10.11 -3.15
N LEU A 165 2.08 -10.35 -1.85
CA LEU A 165 0.94 -11.12 -1.39
C LEU A 165 -0.39 -10.40 -1.70
N CYS A 166 -0.44 -9.10 -1.48
CA CYS A 166 -1.59 -8.28 -1.87
C CYS A 166 -1.84 -8.36 -3.40
N GLU A 167 -0.81 -8.16 -4.22
CA GLU A 167 -0.92 -8.25 -5.68
C GLU A 167 -1.35 -9.64 -6.18
N TRP A 168 -0.81 -10.70 -5.57
CA TRP A 168 -1.21 -12.07 -5.86
C TRP A 168 -2.70 -12.30 -5.55
N ARG A 169 -3.21 -11.78 -4.42
CA ARG A 169 -4.63 -11.86 -4.05
C ARG A 169 -5.51 -11.08 -5.03
N LEU A 170 -5.06 -9.91 -5.46
CA LEU A 170 -5.77 -9.06 -6.43
C LEU A 170 -5.76 -9.66 -7.84
N GLY A 171 -4.78 -10.52 -8.15
CA GLY A 171 -4.57 -11.05 -9.48
C GLY A 171 -3.95 -10.03 -10.45
N CYS A 172 -3.41 -8.93 -9.94
CA CYS A 172 -2.75 -7.88 -10.72
C CYS A 172 -1.67 -7.17 -9.88
N ALA A 173 -0.70 -6.56 -10.57
CA ALA A 173 0.26 -5.68 -9.93
C ALA A 173 -0.39 -4.32 -9.61
N LEU A 174 0.03 -3.69 -8.52
CA LEU A 174 -0.28 -2.29 -8.25
C LEU A 174 0.60 -1.38 -9.13
N SER A 175 0.17 -0.13 -9.35
CA SER A 175 1.00 0.85 -10.04
C SER A 175 2.31 1.09 -9.27
N GLN A 176 3.39 1.39 -10.00
CA GLN A 176 4.70 1.59 -9.39
C GLN A 176 4.69 2.69 -8.30
N SER A 177 3.97 3.79 -8.53
CA SER A 177 3.81 4.87 -7.54
C SER A 177 3.10 4.40 -6.26
N LEU A 178 2.05 3.59 -6.37
CA LEU A 178 1.34 3.05 -5.20
C LEU A 178 2.21 2.04 -4.44
N ARG A 179 2.96 1.21 -5.17
CA ARG A 179 3.96 0.30 -4.58
C ARG A 179 5.00 1.09 -3.78
N ASP A 180 5.60 2.11 -4.40
CA ASP A 180 6.63 2.91 -3.76
C ASP A 180 6.09 3.69 -2.55
N TYR A 181 4.85 4.19 -2.64
CA TYR A 181 4.19 4.83 -1.50
C TYR A 181 4.05 3.86 -0.31
N HIS A 182 3.50 2.66 -0.51
CA HIS A 182 3.33 1.71 0.58
C HIS A 182 4.67 1.16 1.10
N LEU A 183 5.68 0.99 0.24
CA LEU A 183 7.01 0.53 0.66
C LEU A 183 7.79 1.56 1.47
N GLN A 184 7.49 2.86 1.34
CA GLN A 184 8.28 3.94 1.94
C GLN A 184 7.53 4.75 3.00
N LEU A 185 6.22 4.91 2.87
CA LEU A 185 5.39 5.78 3.72
C LEU A 185 4.26 4.98 4.36
N GLY A 186 3.40 4.35 3.55
CA GLY A 186 2.32 3.47 4.03
C GLY A 186 1.36 4.10 5.04
N VAL A 187 1.20 5.43 5.05
CA VAL A 187 0.19 6.12 5.86
C VAL A 187 -1.17 5.97 5.16
N LEU A 188 -2.22 5.65 5.91
CA LEU A 188 -3.53 5.39 5.32
C LEU A 188 -4.45 6.61 5.39
N ASP A 189 -4.48 7.29 6.53
CA ASP A 189 -5.32 8.46 6.73
C ASP A 189 -4.50 9.71 6.45
N TRP A 190 -4.78 10.36 5.32
CA TRP A 190 -4.11 11.61 4.93
C TRP A 190 -4.94 12.46 3.98
N ALA A 191 -5.60 13.49 4.52
CA ALA A 191 -6.57 14.38 3.84
C ALA A 191 -7.79 13.63 3.25
N GLU A 192 -7.56 12.50 2.59
CA GLU A 192 -8.49 11.44 2.18
C GLU A 192 -7.93 10.09 2.67
N ARG A 193 -8.71 9.02 2.54
CA ARG A 193 -8.33 7.72 3.08
C ARG A 193 -7.77 6.81 1.98
N LEU A 194 -6.58 6.24 2.22
CA LEU A 194 -6.02 5.14 1.45
C LEU A 194 -6.38 3.81 2.13
N LEU A 195 -6.61 2.79 1.32
CA LEU A 195 -6.90 1.44 1.80
C LEU A 195 -5.60 0.67 2.09
N ALA A 196 -5.66 -0.25 3.04
CA ALA A 196 -4.49 -0.98 3.51
C ALA A 196 -4.01 -2.05 2.53
N VAL A 197 -2.69 -2.20 2.42
CA VAL A 197 -2.06 -3.42 1.87
C VAL A 197 -2.21 -4.54 2.89
N ARG A 198 -3.18 -5.43 2.68
CA ARG A 198 -3.37 -6.60 3.54
C ARG A 198 -2.47 -7.75 3.10
N PHE A 199 -1.90 -8.42 4.10
CA PHE A 199 -1.03 -9.58 3.93
C PHE A 199 -1.54 -10.81 4.71
N ASP A 200 -2.72 -10.74 5.31
CA ASP A 200 -3.35 -11.92 5.90
C ASP A 200 -4.05 -12.78 4.85
N ARG A 201 -4.62 -13.89 5.33
CA ARG A 201 -5.19 -14.98 4.52
C ARG A 201 -6.67 -14.78 4.23
N GLU A 202 -7.28 -13.78 4.82
CA GLU A 202 -8.69 -13.48 4.67
C GLU A 202 -8.85 -12.73 3.36
N GLU A 203 -9.72 -13.24 2.46
CA GLU A 203 -10.17 -12.46 1.31
C GLU A 203 -10.74 -11.13 1.82
N PRO A 204 -10.51 -10.00 1.12
CA PRO A 204 -11.12 -8.75 1.55
C PRO A 204 -12.63 -8.91 1.60
N ASP A 205 -13.27 -8.33 2.61
CA ASP A 205 -14.70 -8.09 2.65
C ASP A 205 -14.97 -6.58 2.76
N GLU A 206 -16.24 -6.18 2.79
CA GLU A 206 -16.66 -4.78 2.82
C GLU A 206 -16.20 -4.04 4.09
N ASP A 207 -15.88 -4.75 5.18
CA ASP A 207 -15.48 -4.18 6.46
C ASP A 207 -13.95 -4.09 6.62
N MET A 208 -13.17 -4.60 5.66
CA MET A 208 -11.74 -4.89 5.86
C MET A 208 -10.76 -3.74 5.57
N ASP A 209 -11.21 -2.53 5.24
CA ASP A 209 -10.37 -1.33 4.97
C ASP A 209 -9.14 -1.65 4.11
N ALA A 210 -9.33 -2.46 3.05
CA ALA A 210 -8.26 -3.10 2.31
C ALA A 210 -8.35 -2.81 0.81
N ILE A 211 -7.19 -2.66 0.17
CA ILE A 211 -7.12 -2.57 -1.29
C ILE A 211 -7.76 -3.84 -1.87
N GLY A 212 -8.73 -3.67 -2.75
CA GLY A 212 -9.59 -4.77 -3.18
C GLY A 212 -10.38 -4.48 -4.45
N PRO A 213 -10.98 -5.51 -5.07
CA PRO A 213 -11.93 -5.30 -6.17
C PRO A 213 -13.06 -4.38 -5.72
N VAL A 214 -13.53 -3.49 -6.61
CA VAL A 214 -14.58 -2.52 -6.28
C VAL A 214 -15.84 -3.19 -5.77
N GLN A 215 -16.23 -4.34 -6.34
CA GLN A 215 -17.43 -5.08 -5.93
C GLN A 215 -17.33 -5.69 -4.52
N VAL A 216 -16.11 -5.81 -4.00
CA VAL A 216 -15.86 -6.31 -2.65
C VAL A 216 -15.81 -5.15 -1.67
N VAL A 217 -15.11 -4.07 -2.03
CA VAL A 217 -14.96 -2.87 -1.18
C VAL A 217 -16.26 -2.09 -1.07
N PHE A 218 -17.06 -2.06 -2.15
CA PHE A 218 -18.38 -1.42 -2.16
C PHE A 218 -19.41 -2.30 -2.88
N PRO A 219 -19.99 -3.31 -2.20
CA PRO A 219 -20.95 -4.24 -2.81
C PRO A 219 -22.21 -3.56 -3.35
N GLY A 220 -22.62 -2.44 -2.75
CA GLY A 220 -23.77 -1.62 -3.17
C GLY A 220 -23.65 -1.07 -4.60
N ILE A 221 -22.45 -1.11 -5.21
CA ILE A 221 -22.26 -0.71 -6.60
C ILE A 221 -23.10 -1.53 -7.58
N ALA A 222 -23.43 -2.78 -7.25
CA ALA A 222 -24.24 -3.65 -8.11
C ALA A 222 -25.64 -3.05 -8.34
N ASP A 223 -26.30 -2.59 -7.28
CA ASP A 223 -27.62 -1.98 -7.34
C ASP A 223 -27.59 -0.69 -8.18
N ILE A 224 -26.53 0.11 -8.03
CA ILE A 224 -26.35 1.36 -8.78
C ILE A 224 -26.19 1.09 -10.28
N VAL A 225 -25.41 0.08 -10.64
CA VAL A 225 -25.21 -0.33 -12.03
C VAL A 225 -26.50 -0.90 -12.62
N GLU A 226 -27.29 -1.65 -11.85
CA GLU A 226 -28.59 -2.19 -12.30
C GLU A 226 -29.64 -1.11 -12.58
N MET A 227 -29.55 0.04 -11.90
CA MET A 227 -30.41 1.20 -12.17
C MET A 227 -30.08 1.93 -13.48
N ALA A 228 -28.91 1.66 -14.07
CA ALA A 228 -28.54 2.23 -15.37
C ALA A 228 -29.31 1.57 -16.54
N GLY A 229 -29.25 2.18 -17.73
CA GLY A 229 -29.84 1.56 -18.92
C GLY A 229 -29.18 0.21 -19.25
N PRO A 230 -29.87 -0.79 -19.84
CA PRO A 230 -29.31 -2.15 -19.99
C PRO A 230 -27.95 -2.23 -20.70
N GLN A 231 -27.70 -1.38 -21.69
CA GLN A 231 -26.41 -1.32 -22.39
C GLN A 231 -25.32 -0.66 -21.54
N GLU A 232 -25.69 0.38 -20.79
CA GLU A 232 -24.80 1.09 -19.88
C GLU A 232 -24.42 0.20 -18.69
N ALA A 233 -25.37 -0.53 -18.12
CA ALA A 233 -25.14 -1.49 -17.05
C ALA A 233 -24.07 -2.53 -17.46
N VAL A 234 -24.20 -3.13 -18.65
CA VAL A 234 -23.20 -4.09 -19.17
C VAL A 234 -21.81 -3.44 -19.31
N ALA A 235 -21.75 -2.21 -19.82
CA ALA A 235 -20.49 -1.48 -19.98
C ALA A 235 -19.85 -1.13 -18.62
N LEU A 236 -20.65 -0.68 -17.65
CA LEU A 236 -20.21 -0.35 -16.30
C LEU A 236 -19.75 -1.59 -15.55
N THR A 237 -20.51 -2.69 -15.60
CA THR A 237 -20.08 -3.97 -15.00
C THR A 237 -18.73 -4.40 -15.53
N ALA A 238 -18.53 -4.34 -16.85
CA ALA A 238 -17.25 -4.69 -17.47
C ALA A 238 -16.12 -3.74 -17.04
N ALA A 239 -16.37 -2.42 -16.99
CA ALA A 239 -15.38 -1.44 -16.57
C ALA A 239 -14.99 -1.62 -15.09
N ILE A 240 -15.96 -1.75 -14.19
CA ILE A 240 -15.76 -1.93 -12.75
C ILE A 240 -15.05 -3.27 -12.47
N GLY A 241 -15.29 -4.30 -13.28
CA GLY A 241 -14.56 -5.58 -13.21
C GLY A 241 -13.03 -5.45 -13.34
N GLU A 242 -12.56 -4.39 -14.01
CA GLU A 242 -11.13 -4.12 -14.20
C GLU A 242 -10.55 -3.19 -13.12
N LEU A 243 -11.39 -2.61 -12.26
CA LEU A 243 -10.97 -1.65 -11.25
C LEU A 243 -10.61 -2.34 -9.92
N VAL A 244 -9.63 -1.77 -9.23
CA VAL A 244 -9.22 -2.10 -7.86
C VAL A 244 -9.31 -0.82 -7.03
N ALA A 245 -10.13 -0.81 -5.99
CA ALA A 245 -10.21 0.31 -5.07
C ALA A 245 -8.93 0.37 -4.22
N PHE A 246 -8.32 1.55 -4.14
CA PHE A 246 -7.15 1.81 -3.30
C PHE A 246 -7.34 2.98 -2.35
N GLY A 247 -8.44 3.72 -2.46
CA GLY A 247 -8.79 4.80 -1.54
C GLY A 247 -10.29 5.00 -1.45
N ASP A 248 -10.69 5.61 -0.34
CA ASP A 248 -12.06 6.01 -0.01
C ASP A 248 -12.08 7.53 0.12
N TYR A 249 -13.04 8.15 -0.55
CA TYR A 249 -13.30 9.57 -0.41
C TYR A 249 -14.18 9.84 0.81
N LEU A 250 -13.52 10.14 1.92
CA LEU A 250 -14.15 10.64 3.16
C LEU A 250 -15.20 9.69 3.78
N GLY A 251 -15.20 8.40 3.44
CA GLY A 251 -16.15 7.43 3.95
C GLY A 251 -17.56 7.59 3.38
N ASN A 252 -17.72 8.33 2.28
CA ASN A 252 -19.04 8.62 1.72
C ASN A 252 -19.51 7.58 0.71
N GLY A 253 -18.67 6.62 0.32
CA GLY A 253 -18.97 5.59 -0.68
C GLY A 253 -18.40 5.87 -2.08
N ASN A 254 -17.81 7.06 -2.30
CA ASN A 254 -17.01 7.32 -3.50
C ASN A 254 -15.61 6.72 -3.33
N LEU A 255 -15.09 6.13 -4.41
CA LEU A 255 -13.85 5.37 -4.37
C LEU A 255 -12.82 5.91 -5.35
N TRP A 256 -11.56 5.84 -4.93
CA TRP A 256 -10.41 5.95 -5.80
C TRP A 256 -9.99 4.56 -6.27
N CYS A 257 -9.96 4.39 -7.58
CA CYS A 257 -9.73 3.10 -8.22
C CYS A 257 -8.54 3.14 -9.18
N LEU A 258 -7.76 2.07 -9.18
CA LEU A 258 -6.73 1.77 -10.16
C LEU A 258 -7.33 0.86 -11.24
N ASP A 259 -7.12 1.18 -12.51
CA ASP A 259 -7.39 0.26 -13.62
C ASP A 259 -6.25 -0.75 -13.76
N ARG A 260 -6.55 -2.04 -13.61
CA ARG A 260 -5.54 -3.11 -13.65
C ARG A 260 -4.86 -3.27 -15.01
N ARG A 261 -5.40 -2.67 -16.07
CA ARG A 261 -4.92 -2.83 -17.46
C ARG A 261 -3.83 -1.84 -17.80
N ASP A 262 -3.97 -0.59 -17.37
CA ASP A 262 -3.07 0.51 -17.75
C ASP A 262 -2.53 1.31 -16.56
N GLY A 263 -3.02 1.07 -15.34
CA GLY A 263 -2.61 1.78 -14.13
C GLY A 263 -3.24 3.16 -13.96
N SER A 264 -4.18 3.54 -14.83
CA SER A 264 -4.88 4.82 -14.72
C SER A 264 -5.77 4.88 -13.47
N VAL A 265 -5.98 6.10 -12.98
CA VAL A 265 -6.79 6.36 -11.79
C VAL A 265 -8.16 6.84 -12.18
N TRP A 266 -9.17 6.19 -11.62
CA TRP A 266 -10.57 6.49 -11.81
C TRP A 266 -11.20 6.89 -10.48
N TYR A 267 -12.05 7.90 -10.53
CA TYR A 267 -12.94 8.27 -9.47
C TYR A 267 -14.30 7.64 -9.74
N LEU A 268 -14.74 6.81 -8.80
CA LEU A 268 -16.08 6.25 -8.77
C LEU A 268 -16.94 7.17 -7.92
N ASP A 269 -17.86 7.88 -8.58
CA ASP A 269 -18.81 8.79 -7.95
C ASP A 269 -20.21 8.17 -8.01
N HIS A 270 -20.65 7.64 -6.88
CA HIS A 270 -21.93 6.96 -6.77
C HIS A 270 -23.12 7.93 -6.63
N ASP A 271 -22.85 9.21 -6.40
CA ASP A 271 -23.85 10.26 -6.20
C ASP A 271 -24.25 10.95 -7.52
N SER A 272 -23.32 11.05 -8.47
CA SER A 272 -23.56 11.83 -9.69
C SER A 272 -23.04 11.19 -10.98
N SER A 273 -23.71 11.50 -12.11
CA SER A 273 -23.28 11.06 -13.43
C SER A 273 -22.12 11.92 -13.97
N PRO A 274 -21.12 11.35 -14.67
CA PRO A 274 -20.94 9.91 -14.90
C PRO A 274 -20.42 9.18 -13.65
N LEU A 275 -20.82 7.92 -13.47
CA LEU A 275 -20.42 7.07 -12.35
C LEU A 275 -18.90 6.86 -12.27
N LEU A 276 -18.24 6.77 -13.43
CA LEU A 276 -16.79 6.59 -13.52
C LEU A 276 -16.17 7.76 -14.29
N THR A 277 -15.18 8.40 -13.68
CA THR A 277 -14.39 9.47 -14.31
C THR A 277 -12.91 9.12 -14.21
N ARG A 278 -12.20 9.01 -15.35
CA ARG A 278 -10.73 8.92 -15.34
C ARG A 278 -10.17 10.27 -14.91
N VAL A 279 -9.33 10.29 -13.89
CA VAL A 279 -8.79 11.51 -13.30
C VAL A 279 -7.30 11.65 -13.55
N PHE A 280 -6.55 10.56 -13.36
CA PHE A 280 -5.09 10.56 -13.53
C PHE A 280 -4.61 9.39 -14.36
N ASP A 281 -3.39 9.52 -14.88
CA ASP A 281 -2.71 8.44 -15.58
C ASP A 281 -1.90 7.55 -14.62
N ASP A 282 -1.57 8.06 -13.43
CA ASP A 282 -0.81 7.35 -12.39
C ASP A 282 -1.28 7.74 -10.98
N VAL A 283 -1.21 6.79 -10.04
CA VAL A 283 -1.58 7.02 -8.62
C VAL A 283 -0.70 8.08 -7.96
N GLY A 284 0.54 8.25 -8.44
CA GLY A 284 1.38 9.29 -7.91
C GLY A 284 0.83 10.69 -8.16
N ASP A 285 0.09 10.92 -9.26
CA ASP A 285 -0.50 12.24 -9.53
C ASP A 285 -1.59 12.55 -8.49
N TYR A 286 -2.37 11.54 -8.12
CA TYR A 286 -3.32 11.62 -7.01
C TYR A 286 -2.59 11.93 -5.69
N LEU A 287 -1.51 11.23 -5.35
CA LEU A 287 -0.73 11.49 -4.13
C LEU A 287 -0.08 12.90 -4.12
N ASP A 288 0.36 13.40 -5.29
CA ASP A 288 0.85 14.78 -5.43
C ASP A 288 -0.25 15.79 -5.08
N THR A 289 -1.49 15.53 -5.51
CA THR A 289 -2.63 16.41 -5.20
C THR A 289 -3.02 16.38 -3.73
N LEU A 290 -3.01 15.21 -3.07
CA LEU A 290 -3.22 15.13 -1.62
C LEU A 290 -2.15 15.90 -0.85
N SER A 291 -0.89 15.79 -1.29
CA SER A 291 0.24 16.54 -0.72
C SER A 291 0.03 18.03 -0.82
N LEU A 292 -0.39 18.50 -2.00
CA LEU A 292 -0.67 19.90 -2.21
C LEU A 292 -1.82 20.40 -1.34
N LYS A 293 -2.93 19.65 -1.24
CA LYS A 293 -4.07 19.99 -0.39
C LYS A 293 -3.61 20.21 1.04
N ALA A 294 -2.93 19.22 1.62
CA ALA A 294 -2.43 19.32 3.00
C ALA A 294 -1.46 20.49 3.19
N LEU A 295 -0.56 20.76 2.22
CA LEU A 295 0.37 21.89 2.28
C LEU A 295 -0.34 23.25 2.19
N CYS A 296 -1.36 23.39 1.34
CA CYS A 296 -2.14 24.63 1.22
C CYS A 296 -2.85 24.94 2.53
N THR A 297 -3.52 23.95 3.12
CA THR A 297 -4.24 24.11 4.38
C THR A 297 -3.29 24.45 5.54
N ALA A 298 -2.18 23.72 5.68
CA ALA A 298 -1.18 24.01 6.71
C ALA A 298 -0.56 25.41 6.54
N HIS A 299 -0.24 25.81 5.30
CA HIS A 299 0.34 27.12 5.01
C HIS A 299 -0.62 28.28 5.29
N ALA A 300 -1.90 28.13 4.96
CA ALA A 300 -2.93 29.12 5.28
C ALA A 300 -3.10 29.26 6.81
N MET A 301 -3.24 28.14 7.51
CA MET A 301 -3.38 28.09 8.97
C MET A 301 -2.19 28.74 9.69
N ALA A 302 -0.95 28.46 9.27
CA ALA A 302 0.26 29.06 9.84
C ALA A 302 0.33 30.59 9.69
N GLN A 303 -0.42 31.15 8.73
CA GLN A 303 -0.56 32.59 8.52
C GLN A 303 -1.80 33.19 9.19
N GLY A 304 -2.56 32.39 9.94
CA GLY A 304 -3.83 32.78 10.54
C GLY A 304 -4.94 33.00 9.50
N ARG A 305 -4.86 32.33 8.34
CA ARG A 305 -5.90 32.30 7.31
C ARG A 305 -6.68 30.98 7.35
N ASP A 306 -7.89 31.00 6.83
CA ASP A 306 -8.83 29.86 6.73
C ASP A 306 -9.12 29.45 5.27
N ASP A 307 -8.43 30.04 4.29
CA ASP A 307 -8.66 29.87 2.86
C ASP A 307 -7.77 28.79 2.20
N GLY A 308 -7.30 27.83 3.00
CA GLY A 308 -6.38 26.78 2.56
C GLY A 308 -6.98 25.85 1.50
N ASP A 309 -8.24 25.44 1.69
CA ASP A 309 -8.94 24.55 0.77
C ASP A 309 -9.28 25.26 -0.55
N GLU A 310 -9.66 26.54 -0.50
CA GLU A 310 -9.90 27.34 -1.71
C GLU A 310 -8.61 27.60 -2.48
N LEU A 311 -7.49 27.80 -1.78
CA LEU A 311 -6.17 27.89 -2.40
C LEU A 311 -5.78 26.58 -3.09
N ALA A 312 -6.01 25.44 -2.44
CA ALA A 312 -5.78 24.13 -3.03
C ALA A 312 -6.65 23.94 -4.29
N GLU A 313 -7.95 24.21 -4.20
CA GLU A 313 -8.88 24.09 -5.33
C GLU A 313 -8.43 24.95 -6.53
N GLN A 314 -8.04 26.20 -6.29
CA GLN A 314 -7.55 27.09 -7.34
C GLN A 314 -6.30 26.55 -8.03
N LEU A 315 -5.32 26.05 -7.27
CA LEU A 315 -4.08 25.50 -7.83
C LEU A 315 -4.34 24.20 -8.59
N LEU A 316 -5.17 23.32 -8.03
CA LEU A 316 -5.57 22.07 -8.67
C LEU A 316 -6.34 22.34 -9.97
N ALA A 317 -7.28 23.28 -9.96
CA ALA A 317 -8.07 23.64 -11.15
C ALA A 317 -7.22 24.26 -12.26
N GLN A 318 -6.14 24.97 -11.91
CA GLN A 318 -5.19 25.49 -12.90
C GLN A 318 -4.44 24.37 -13.64
N ARG A 319 -4.18 23.23 -13.01
CA ARG A 319 -3.43 22.11 -13.62
C ARG A 319 -4.33 21.04 -14.24
N LEU A 320 -5.38 20.65 -13.52
CA LEU A 320 -6.25 19.53 -13.88
C LEU A 320 -7.54 19.98 -14.59
N GLY A 321 -7.83 21.28 -14.55
CA GLY A 321 -9.03 21.87 -15.11
C GLY A 321 -10.20 21.86 -14.12
N MET A 322 -10.95 22.96 -14.12
CA MET A 322 -12.05 23.20 -13.19
C MET A 322 -13.16 22.13 -13.25
N ALA A 323 -13.42 21.54 -14.42
CA ALA A 323 -14.47 20.53 -14.57
C ALA A 323 -14.17 19.26 -13.76
N LEU A 324 -12.92 18.81 -13.76
CA LEU A 324 -12.48 17.63 -13.02
C LEU A 324 -12.47 17.91 -11.51
N ILE A 325 -11.98 19.08 -11.09
CA ILE A 325 -11.99 19.46 -9.67
C ILE A 325 -13.41 19.55 -9.12
N ARG A 326 -14.35 20.11 -9.89
CA ARG A 326 -15.75 20.11 -9.49
C ARG A 326 -16.29 18.71 -9.32
N LYS A 327 -16.01 17.79 -10.25
CA LYS A 327 -16.47 16.40 -10.18
C LYS A 327 -15.90 15.65 -8.98
N TRP A 328 -14.67 15.96 -8.58
CA TRP A 328 -14.06 15.36 -7.40
C TRP A 328 -14.64 15.95 -6.10
N MET A 329 -14.70 17.29 -5.99
CA MET A 329 -14.96 17.96 -4.72
C MET A 329 -16.44 18.27 -4.41
N TYR A 330 -17.33 18.24 -5.42
CA TYR A 330 -18.73 18.68 -5.31
C TYR A 330 -19.72 17.77 -6.06
#